data_AF-A0A443QDN4-F1
#
_entry.id   AF-A0A443QDN4-F1
#
_cell.length_a   1.000
_cell.length_b   1.000
_cell.length_c   1.000
_cell.angle_alpha   90.00
_cell.angle_beta   90.00
_cell.angle_gamma   90.00
#
_symmetry.space_group_name_H-M   'P 1'
#
loop_
_entity.id
_entity.type
_entity.pdbx_description
1 polymer ?
#
loop_
_entity_poly.entity_id
_entity_poly.type
_entity_poly.pdbx_seq_one_letter_code
_entity_poly.pdbx_strand_id
1 'polypeptide(L)' 'MVIDWKIPFEERLVPIFNVKQLVADGKLLEMFSSGHQVMVTPIVEINYDNEVIKIPTIEQKDPLYLKLFYEFQSYFFGRK' A
#
# COMPACT_ATOMS: atom_id res chain seq x y z
N MET A 1 7.87 19.29 -9.26
CA MET A 1 9.16 18.69 -8.85
C MET A 1 8.90 17.20 -8.69
N VAL A 2 9.59 16.32 -9.44
CA VAL A 2 9.38 14.87 -9.33
C VAL A 2 10.07 14.39 -8.05
N ILE A 3 9.32 13.77 -7.13
CA ILE A 3 9.88 13.21 -5.91
C ILE A 3 10.54 11.88 -6.27
N ASP A 4 11.84 11.75 -6.00
CA ASP A 4 12.57 10.49 -6.13
C ASP A 4 12.62 9.80 -4.77
N TRP A 5 11.77 8.78 -4.62
CA TRP A 5 11.56 8.06 -3.37
C TRP A 5 12.69 7.09 -3.03
N LYS A 6 13.58 6.78 -3.98
CA LYS A 6 14.65 5.77 -3.83
C LYS A 6 14.14 4.39 -3.36
N ILE A 7 12.87 4.09 -3.59
CA ILE A 7 12.25 2.77 -3.32
C ILE A 7 12.32 1.95 -4.62
N PRO A 8 12.88 0.72 -4.60
CA PRO A 8 12.83 -0.15 -5.75
C PRO A 8 11.38 -0.54 -6.05
N PHE A 9 11.01 -0.53 -7.34
CA PHE A 9 9.67 -0.90 -7.78
C PHE A 9 9.76 -1.88 -8.95
N GLU A 10 8.76 -2.75 -9.05
CA GLU A 10 8.57 -3.68 -10.15
C GLU A 10 7.08 -3.90 -10.38
N GLU A 11 6.70 -4.19 -11.62
CA GLU A 11 5.38 -4.70 -11.94
C GLU A 11 5.47 -6.23 -12.03
N ARG A 12 4.72 -6.94 -11.19
CA ARG A 12 4.67 -8.40 -11.21
C ARG A 12 3.38 -8.95 -10.65
N LEU A 13 3.13 -10.22 -10.96
CA LEU A 13 2.10 -11.00 -10.26
C LEU A 13 2.55 -11.29 -8.82
N VAL A 14 1.61 -11.14 -7.88
CA VAL A 14 1.80 -11.47 -6.47
C VAL A 14 0.80 -12.56 -6.08
N PRO A 15 1.19 -13.84 -6.10
CA PRO A 15 0.33 -14.93 -5.64
C PRO A 15 -0.06 -14.81 -4.16
N ILE A 16 -1.23 -15.30 -3.78
CA ILE A 16 -1.71 -15.23 -2.41
C ILE A 16 -0.80 -15.95 -1.40
N PHE A 17 -0.15 -17.05 -1.80
CA PHE A 17 0.82 -17.75 -0.95
C PHE A 17 2.03 -16.89 -0.62
N ASN A 18 2.46 -16.01 -1.54
CA ASN A 18 3.53 -15.04 -1.27
C ASN A 18 3.07 -13.98 -0.27
N VAL A 19 1.84 -13.49 -0.38
CA VAL A 19 1.27 -12.55 0.59
C VAL A 19 1.24 -13.17 1.99
N LYS A 20 0.74 -14.41 2.11
CA LYS A 20 0.74 -15.17 3.37
C LYS A 20 2.15 -15.29 3.95
N GLN A 21 3.12 -15.69 3.14
CA GLN A 21 4.51 -15.86 3.59
C GLN A 21 5.13 -14.52 4.02
N LEU A 22 4.90 -13.44 3.27
CA LEU A 22 5.45 -12.12 3.60
C LEU A 22 4.84 -11.56 4.89
N VAL A 23 3.56 -11.82 5.17
CA VAL A 23 2.93 -11.49 6.45
C VAL A 23 3.54 -12.30 7.58
N ALA A 24 3.66 -13.63 7.41
CA ALA A 24 4.23 -14.52 8.41
C ALA A 24 5.70 -14.17 8.75
N ASP A 25 6.46 -13.75 7.75
CA ASP A 25 7.86 -13.33 7.89
C ASP A 25 8.00 -11.90 8.45
N GLY A 26 6.91 -11.14 8.64
CA GLY A 26 6.96 -9.73 9.03
C GLY A 26 7.59 -8.82 7.96
N LYS A 27 7.55 -9.22 6.69
CA LYS A 27 8.14 -8.49 5.55
C LYS A 27 7.13 -7.67 4.76
N LEU A 28 5.84 -7.99 4.86
CA LEU A 28 4.78 -7.15 4.28
C LEU A 28 4.50 -5.98 5.24
N LEU A 29 4.82 -4.75 4.82
CA LEU A 29 4.62 -3.55 5.63
C LEU A 29 3.23 -2.94 5.44
N GLU A 30 2.76 -2.88 4.20
CA GLU A 30 1.53 -2.22 3.84
C GLU A 30 0.98 -2.80 2.53
N MET A 31 -0.34 -2.72 2.38
CA MET A 31 -1.03 -3.02 1.13
C MET A 31 -2.17 -2.03 0.96
N PHE A 32 -2.33 -1.50 -0.24
CA PHE A 32 -3.33 -0.49 -0.55
C PHE A 32 -3.75 -0.60 -2.02
N SER A 33 -4.96 -0.14 -2.32
CA SER A 33 -5.41 0.07 -3.69
C SER A 33 -5.24 1.53 -4.08
N SER A 34 -5.06 1.77 -5.38
CA SER A 34 -5.12 3.10 -5.99
C SER A 34 -6.19 3.11 -7.06
N GLY A 35 -7.00 4.17 -7.14
CA GLY A 35 -8.09 4.27 -8.12
C GLY A 35 -8.35 5.69 -8.60
N HIS A 36 -9.43 5.84 -9.37
CA HIS A 36 -9.88 7.15 -9.86
C HIS A 36 -10.02 8.18 -8.73
N GLN A 37 -9.81 9.45 -9.07
CA GLN A 37 -9.92 10.58 -8.15
C GLN A 37 -9.00 10.50 -6.92
N VAL A 38 -7.74 10.09 -7.10
CA VAL A 38 -6.73 10.18 -6.03
C VAL A 38 -7.02 9.25 -4.84
N MET A 39 -7.93 8.28 -5.02
CA MET A 39 -8.21 7.34 -3.93
C MET A 39 -7.03 6.41 -3.73
N VAL A 40 -6.43 6.50 -2.55
CA VAL A 40 -5.52 5.51 -2.00
C VAL A 40 -6.23 4.91 -0.78
N THR A 41 -6.56 3.62 -0.84
CA THR A 41 -7.34 2.96 0.20
C THR A 41 -6.48 1.89 0.89
N PRO A 42 -6.21 2.02 2.20
CA PRO A 42 -5.43 1.03 2.93
C PRO A 42 -6.22 -0.28 3.04
N ILE A 43 -5.52 -1.41 2.93
CA ILE A 43 -6.08 -2.74 3.13
C ILE A 43 -5.52 -3.27 4.46
N VAL A 44 -6.41 -3.63 5.39
CA VAL A 44 -6.05 -4.12 6.73
C VAL A 44 -6.26 -5.62 6.89
N GLU A 45 -7.05 -6.23 6.00
CA GLU A 45 -7.29 -7.66 6.01
C GLU A 45 -7.68 -8.20 4.65
N ILE A 46 -7.43 -9.50 4.45
CA ILE A 46 -7.94 -10.29 3.33
C ILE A 46 -8.61 -11.53 3.92
N ASN A 47 -9.89 -11.73 3.58
CA ASN A 47 -10.60 -12.97 3.87
C ASN A 47 -10.45 -13.91 2.67
N TYR A 48 -9.75 -15.02 2.85
CA TYR A 48 -9.43 -15.96 1.77
C TYR A 48 -9.39 -17.39 2.30
N ASP A 49 -10.13 -18.30 1.65
CA ASP A 49 -10.13 -19.73 1.97
C ASP A 49 -10.40 -20.04 3.46
N ASN A 50 -11.40 -19.38 4.05
CA ASN A 50 -11.74 -19.46 5.48
C ASN A 50 -10.64 -19.00 6.45
N GLU A 51 -9.59 -18.36 5.93
CA GLU A 51 -8.54 -17.74 6.72
C GLU A 51 -8.65 -16.21 6.65
N VAL A 52 -8.23 -15.58 7.75
CA VAL A 52 -8.11 -14.12 7.85
C VAL A 52 -6.63 -13.75 7.83
N ILE A 53 -6.19 -13.11 6.75
CA ILE A 53 -4.83 -12.59 6.62
C ILE A 53 -4.85 -11.13 7.08
N LYS A 54 -4.29 -10.84 8.26
CA LYS A 54 -4.15 -9.46 8.76
C LYS A 54 -2.95 -8.77 8.11
N ILE A 55 -3.16 -7.55 7.63
CA ILE A 55 -2.14 -6.74 6.95
C ILE A 55 -1.80 -5.55 7.84
N PRO A 56 -0.52 -5.32 8.19
CA PRO A 56 -0.12 -4.29 9.16
C PRO A 56 -0.08 -2.87 8.59
N THR A 57 -0.95 -2.55 7.62
CA THR A 57 -0.95 -1.29 6.87
C THR A 57 -1.11 -0.06 7.77
N ILE A 58 -2.00 -0.11 8.76
CA ILE A 58 -2.29 1.01 9.66
C ILE A 58 -1.38 1.07 10.89
N GLU A 59 -0.53 0.06 11.06
CA GLU A 59 0.42 -0.02 12.19
C GLU A 59 1.74 0.70 11.88
N GLN A 60 1.96 1.03 10.60
CA GLN A 60 3.15 1.74 10.15
C GLN A 60 3.14 3.19 10.66
N LYS A 61 4.24 3.61 11.28
CA LYS A 61 4.42 4.99 11.77
C LYS A 61 4.46 6.03 10.64
N ASP A 62 5.00 5.63 9.48
CA ASP A 62 5.26 6.52 8.34
C ASP A 62 4.89 5.86 7.00
N PRO A 63 3.60 5.54 6.77
CA PRO A 63 3.17 4.69 5.67
C PRO A 63 3.25 5.38 4.30
N LEU A 64 3.58 4.64 3.24
CA LEU A 64 3.64 5.16 1.88
C LEU A 64 2.25 5.52 1.37
N TYR A 65 1.21 4.76 1.74
CA TYR A 65 -0.14 4.99 1.23
C TYR A 65 -0.67 6.40 1.59
N LEU A 66 -0.38 6.89 2.81
CA LEU A 66 -0.75 8.26 3.21
C LEU A 66 0.07 9.30 2.47
N LYS A 67 1.37 9.06 2.29
CA LYS A 67 2.20 10.02 1.58
C LYS A 67 1.77 10.15 0.11
N LEU A 68 1.49 9.02 -0.56
CA LEU A 68 0.93 9.01 -1.91
C LEU A 68 -0.40 9.77 -1.98
N PHE A 69 -1.30 9.52 -1.03
CA PHE A 69 -2.57 10.23 -0.93
C PHE A 69 -2.39 11.75 -0.84
N TYR A 70 -1.53 12.23 0.07
CA TYR A 70 -1.29 13.67 0.22
C TYR A 70 -0.59 14.29 -1.00
N GLU A 71 0.36 13.57 -1.60
CA GLU A 71 1.03 14.02 -2.82
C GLU A 71 0.02 14.15 -3.96
N PHE A 72 -0.77 13.12 -4.24
CA PHE A 72 -1.80 13.18 -5.25
C PHE A 72 -2.83 14.27 -4.98
N GLN A 73 -3.27 14.46 -3.73
CA GLN A 73 -4.19 15.56 -3.39
C GLN A 73 -3.54 16.93 -3.66
N SER A 74 -2.26 17.07 -3.35
CA SER A 74 -1.56 18.34 -3.58
C SER A 74 -1.55 18.73 -5.05
N TYR A 75 -1.38 17.75 -5.95
CA TYR A 75 -1.45 17.96 -7.40
C TYR A 75 -2.88 18.24 -7.87
N PHE A 76 -3.86 17.42 -7.47
CA PHE A 76 -5.24 17.55 -7.97
C PHE A 76 -5.93 18.83 -7.50
N PHE A 77 -5.58 19.35 -6.32
CA PHE A 77 -6.16 20.57 -5.78
C PHE A 77 -5.27 21.80 -5.94
N GLY A 78 -4.17 21.72 -6.71
CA GLY A 78 -3.29 22.87 -6.99
C GLY A 78 -2.65 23.47 -5.74
N ARG A 79 -2.32 22.63 -4.75
CA ARG A 79 -1.63 23.05 -3.51
C ARG A 79 -0.10 23.05 -3.66
N LYS A 80 0.41 22.67 -4.83
CA LYS A 80 1.82 22.69 -5.24
C LYS A 80 1.95 23.24 -6.66
#